data_AF-A0A966T7C9-F1
#
_entry.id   AF-A0A966T7C9-F1
#
_cell.length_a   1.000
_cell.length_b   1.000
_cell.length_c   1.000
_cell.angle_alpha   90.00
_cell.angle_beta   90.00
_cell.angle_gamma   90.00
#
_symmetry.space_group_name_H-M   'P 1'
#
loop_
_entity.id
_entity.type
_entity.pdbx_description
1 polymer ?
#
loop_
_entity_poly.entity_id
_entity_poly.type
_entity_poly.pdbx_seq_one_letter_code
_entity_poly.pdbx_strand_id
1 'polypeptide(L)' 'LIEFDQQRAVSLPGDPNTPLRTHVHTVVRTPNGNDYGADLLRQHLLEHHRSSP' A
#
# COMPACT_ATOMS: atom_id res chain seq x y z
N LEU A 1 12.54 6.86 2.76
CA LEU A 1 11.78 8.12 2.53
C LEU A 1 10.32 7.82 2.83
N ILE A 2 9.63 8.67 3.59
CA ILE A 2 8.18 8.56 3.83
C ILE A 2 7.52 9.66 3.00
N GLU A 3 6.73 9.26 2.00
CA GLU A 3 5.90 10.17 1.19
C GLU A 3 4.45 10.02 1.64
N PHE A 4 3.78 11.13 1.95
CA PHE A 4 2.38 11.20 2.36
C PHE A 4 1.61 12.05 1.35
N ASP A 5 0.56 11.47 0.76
CA ASP A 5 -0.30 12.14 -0.21
C ASP A 5 -1.77 11.93 0.15
N GLN A 6 -2.52 13.03 0.18
CA GLN A 6 -3.97 13.02 0.32
C GLN A 6 -4.58 13.33 -1.05
N GLN A 7 -4.82 12.28 -1.81
CA GLN A 7 -5.42 12.41 -3.13
C GLN A 7 -6.88 12.85 -3.03
N ARG A 8 -7.30 13.64 -4.03
CA ARG A 8 -8.69 14.02 -4.22
C ARG A 8 -9.55 12.78 -4.46
N ALA A 9 -10.83 12.88 -4.12
CA ALA A 9 -11.81 11.84 -4.32
C ALA A 9 -12.06 11.59 -5.82
N VAL A 10 -11.26 10.73 -6.46
CA VAL A 10 -11.45 10.38 -7.88
C VAL A 10 -12.53 9.31 -8.07
N SER A 11 -12.60 8.31 -7.18
CA SER A 11 -13.58 7.20 -7.21
C SER A 11 -14.40 7.05 -5.92
N LEU A 12 -14.36 8.04 -5.04
CA LEU A 12 -15.10 8.02 -3.77
C LEU A 12 -16.27 9.03 -3.81
N PRO A 13 -17.45 8.70 -3.26
CA PRO A 13 -18.57 9.63 -3.21
C PRO A 13 -18.23 10.84 -2.33
N GLY A 14 -18.50 12.06 -2.83
CA GLY A 14 -18.20 13.33 -2.13
C GLY A 14 -17.81 14.46 -3.09
N ASP A 15 -17.50 15.63 -2.54
CA ASP A 15 -16.94 16.75 -3.33
C ASP A 15 -15.47 16.45 -3.69
N PRO A 16 -15.12 16.37 -4.99
CA PRO A 16 -13.77 16.08 -5.44
C PRO A 16 -12.74 17.14 -5.04
N ASN A 17 -13.16 18.35 -4.66
CA ASN A 17 -12.25 19.40 -4.19
C ASN A 17 -12.01 19.38 -2.67
N THR A 18 -12.74 18.53 -1.94
CA THR A 18 -12.61 18.40 -0.49
C THR A 18 -11.84 17.12 -0.14
N PRO A 19 -10.74 17.18 0.64
CA PRO A 19 -10.01 15.99 1.07
C PRO A 19 -10.89 15.05 1.90
N LEU A 20 -11.00 13.78 1.50
CA LEU A 20 -11.74 12.77 2.25
C LEU A 20 -10.89 12.23 3.39
N ARG A 21 -11.43 12.28 4.61
CA ARG A 21 -10.77 11.71 5.81
C ARG A 21 -10.80 10.18 5.87
N THR A 22 -11.53 9.54 4.97
CA THR A 22 -11.74 8.08 4.96
C THR A 22 -10.57 7.32 4.34
N HIS A 23 -9.62 8.00 3.69
CA HIS A 23 -8.52 7.33 3.01
C HIS A 23 -7.25 8.20 2.91
N VAL A 24 -6.08 7.59 3.03
CA VAL A 24 -4.78 8.24 2.84
C VAL A 24 -3.83 7.30 2.09
N HIS A 25 -3.01 7.84 1.19
CA HIS A 25 -1.97 7.09 0.49
C HIS A 25 -0.61 7.40 1.13
N THR A 26 0.09 6.36 1.57
CA THR A 26 1.45 6.48 2.10
C THR A 26 2.35 5.52 1.34
N VAL A 27 3.49 6.00 0.89
CA VAL A 27 4.50 5.16 0.23
C VAL A 27 5.73 5.10 1.13
N VAL A 28 6.14 3.87 1.46
CA VAL A 28 7.38 3.60 2.18
C VAL A 28 8.36 2.98 1.21
N ARG A 29 9.44 3.71 0.90
CA ARG A 29 10.54 3.20 0.07
C ARG A 29 11.73 2.89 0.97
N THR A 30 12.22 1.65 0.90
CA THR A 30 13.58 1.34 1.32
C THR A 30 14.55 1.94 0.28
N PRO A 31 15.81 2.23 0.64
CA PRO A 31 16.78 2.81 -0.30
C PRO A 31 16.96 2.02 -1.61
N ASN A 32 16.67 0.72 -1.61
CA ASN A 32 16.73 -0.16 -2.80
C ASN A 32 15.35 -0.42 -3.45
N GLY A 33 14.30 0.24 -2.98
CA GLY A 33 13.27 0.78 -3.87
C GLY A 33 12.14 -0.14 -4.35
N ASN A 34 12.05 -1.43 -4.03
CA ASN A 34 10.86 -2.20 -4.47
C ASN A 34 10.53 -3.49 -3.71
N ASP A 35 11.35 -3.90 -2.75
CA ASP A 35 11.35 -5.32 -2.36
C ASP A 35 10.39 -5.62 -1.21
N TYR A 36 9.88 -4.60 -0.51
CA TYR A 36 9.11 -4.80 0.72
C TYR A 36 7.80 -5.57 0.48
N GLY A 37 7.06 -5.20 -0.58
CA GLY A 37 5.82 -5.91 -0.94
C GLY A 37 6.09 -7.34 -1.42
N ALA A 38 7.16 -7.55 -2.18
CA ALA A 38 7.56 -8.87 -2.67
C ALA A 38 8.02 -9.79 -1.53
N ASP A 39 8.77 -9.26 -0.56
CA ASP A 39 9.23 -10.02 0.60
C ASP A 39 8.08 -10.38 1.55
N LEU A 40 7.16 -9.46 1.81
CA LEU A 40 5.96 -9.76 2.61
C LEU A 40 5.09 -10.83 1.92
N LEU A 41 4.92 -10.73 0.60
CA LEU A 41 4.21 -11.74 -0.18
C LEU A 41 4.92 -13.10 -0.10
N ARG A 42 6.26 -13.11 -0.24
CA ARG A 42 7.08 -14.32 -0.10
C ARG A 42 6.94 -14.94 1.28
N GLN A 43 6.98 -14.14 2.36
CA GLN A 43 6.77 -14.61 3.73
C GLN A 43 5.39 -15.26 3.89
N HIS A 44 4.32 -14.58 3.43
CA HIS A 44 2.97 -15.11 3.49
C HIS A 44 2.82 -16.46 2.77
N LEU A 45 3.40 -16.59 1.57
CA LEU A 45 3.41 -17.84 0.81
C LEU A 45 4.17 -18.96 1.54
N LEU A 46 5.30 -18.64 2.16
CA LEU A 46 6.07 -19.60 2.94
C LEU A 46 5.36 -20.04 4.22
N GLU A 47 4.65 -19.15 4.89
CA GLU A 47 4.04 -19.43 6.19
C GLU A 47 2.66 -20.08 6.07
N HIS A 48 1.88 -19.72 5.05
CA HIS A 48 0.48 -20.11 4.95
C HIS A 48 0.14 -20.97 3.73
N HIS A 49 0.99 -20.98 2.71
CA HIS A 49 0.76 -21.71 1.46
C HIS A 49 1.83 -22.78 1.18
N ARG A 50 2.69 -23.08 2.16
CA ARG A 50 3.49 -24.32 2.15
C ARG A 50 2.59 -25.53 2.43
N SER A 51 1.76 -25.90 1.46
CA SER A 51 1.21 -27.25 1.40
C SER A 51 2.21 -28.14 0.65
N SER A 52 2.88 -29.00 1.43
CA SER A 52 3.56 -30.29 1.17
C SER A 52 4.01 -30.71 -0.26
N PRO A 53 5.06 -31.56 -0.36
CA PRO A 53 5.80 -31.89 -1.59
C PRO A 53 4.97 -32.41 -2.76
#